data_AF-A0A9C9QW43-F1
#
_entry.id   AF-A0A9C9QW43-F1
#
_cell.length_a   1.000
_cell.length_b   1.000
_cell.length_c   1.000
_cell.angle_alpha   90.00
_cell.angle_beta   90.00
_cell.angle_gamma   90.00
#
_symmetry.space_group_name_H-M   'P 1'
#
loop_
_entity.id
_entity.type
_entity.pdbx_description
1 polymer ?
#
loop_
_entity_poly.entity_id
_entity_poly.type
_entity_poly.pdbx_seq_one_letter_code
_entity_poly.pdbx_strand_id
1 'polypeptide(L)'
;MYLAWSSSEEILNRTESGGLVISLLKFALESKRVDAVLAINARDGNRCDGIPVLITDPDEVISIAEALHCVTVNIPRYIKEYLRGAFDMKLAVVSKPCDIRGIIELAKRKQIGLDNLEKKTFVEICSDKDGELFEEAIKAGYIN
;
A
#
# COMPACT_ATOMS: atom_id res chain seq x y z
N MET A 1 -5.03 -19.26 -5.08
CA MET A 1 -5.37 -18.15 -5.99
C MET A 1 -6.82 -17.81 -5.73
N TYR A 2 -7.10 -16.58 -5.31
CA TYR A 2 -8.44 -16.12 -4.97
C TYR A 2 -8.87 -15.05 -5.98
N LEU A 3 -10.17 -15.00 -6.27
CA LEU A 3 -10.80 -13.86 -6.93
C LEU A 3 -11.57 -13.11 -5.84
N ALA A 4 -11.26 -11.83 -5.65
CA ALA A 4 -11.90 -11.02 -4.63
C ALA A 4 -12.10 -9.57 -5.08
N TRP A 5 -13.08 -8.90 -4.48
CA TRP A 5 -13.39 -7.50 -4.72
C TRP A 5 -13.87 -6.78 -3.46
N SER A 6 -13.81 -5.45 -3.47
CA SER A 6 -14.29 -4.57 -2.40
C SER A 6 -15.78 -4.78 -2.13
N SER A 7 -16.16 -4.87 -0.85
CA SER A 7 -17.57 -4.79 -0.43
C SER A 7 -18.13 -3.37 -0.50
N SER A 8 -17.27 -2.35 -0.50
CA SER A 8 -17.68 -0.95 -0.58
C SER A 8 -17.97 -0.55 -2.02
N GLU A 9 -19.22 -0.14 -2.27
CA GLU A 9 -19.69 0.40 -3.55
C GLU A 9 -18.96 1.70 -3.94
N GLU A 10 -18.61 2.53 -2.95
CA GLU A 10 -17.84 3.76 -3.17
C GLU A 10 -16.45 3.46 -3.74
N ILE A 11 -15.76 2.46 -3.18
CA ILE A 11 -14.44 2.02 -3.66
C ILE A 11 -14.58 1.43 -5.07
N LEU A 12 -15.57 0.55 -5.29
CA LEU A 12 -15.79 -0.08 -6.60
C LEU A 12 -16.02 0.95 -7.72
N ASN A 13 -16.77 2.02 -7.42
CA ASN A 13 -17.06 3.06 -8.40
C ASN A 13 -15.87 3.99 -8.71
N ARG A 14 -14.88 4.09 -7.81
CA ARG A 14 -13.68 4.93 -8.00
C ARG A 14 -12.46 4.20 -8.54
N THR A 15 -12.36 2.89 -8.36
CA THR A 15 -11.19 2.12 -8.79
C THR A 15 -11.34 1.56 -10.20
N GLU A 16 -10.24 1.41 -10.93
CA GLU A 16 -10.26 0.79 -12.28
C GLU A 16 -10.57 -0.72 -12.25
N SER A 17 -10.46 -1.36 -11.10
CA SER A 17 -10.59 -2.81 -10.91
C SER A 17 -11.52 -3.12 -9.72
N GLY A 18 -11.50 -4.34 -9.20
CA GLY A 18 -12.34 -4.74 -8.06
C GLY A 18 -12.03 -4.08 -6.71
N GLY A 19 -11.28 -2.97 -6.63
CA GLY A 19 -11.09 -2.23 -5.37
C GLY A 19 -10.34 -2.96 -4.24
N LEU A 20 -9.75 -4.12 -4.52
CA LEU A 20 -9.14 -5.00 -3.52
C LEU A 20 -8.02 -4.30 -2.74
N VAL A 21 -7.09 -3.65 -3.44
CA VAL A 21 -5.93 -2.99 -2.82
C VAL A 21 -6.38 -1.87 -1.87
N ILE A 22 -7.31 -1.03 -2.30
CA ILE A 22 -7.83 0.08 -1.50
C ILE A 22 -8.53 -0.43 -0.24
N SER A 23 -9.35 -1.48 -0.37
CA SER A 23 -10.06 -2.08 0.77
C SER A 23 -9.11 -2.70 1.79
N LEU A 24 -8.07 -3.40 1.32
CA LEU A 24 -7.04 -3.98 2.19
C LEU A 24 -6.22 -2.90 2.90
N LEU A 25 -5.88 -1.80 2.23
CA LEU A 25 -5.14 -0.69 2.84
C LEU A 25 -5.97 0.03 3.90
N LYS A 26 -7.26 0.28 3.62
CA LYS A 26 -8.20 0.85 4.59
C LYS A 26 -8.29 -0.04 5.83
N PHE A 27 -8.53 -1.34 5.64
CA PHE A 27 -8.54 -2.32 6.72
C PHE A 27 -7.22 -2.36 7.50
N ALA A 28 -6.08 -2.30 6.82
CA ALA A 28 -4.76 -2.36 7.46
C ALA A 28 -4.49 -1.13 8.37
N LEU A 29 -4.97 0.05 8.00
CA LEU A 29 -4.90 1.25 8.83
C LEU A 29 -5.89 1.19 10.01
N GLU A 30 -7.15 0.81 9.77
CA GLU A 30 -8.17 0.71 10.83
C GLU A 30 -7.82 -0.35 11.88
N SER A 31 -7.25 -1.48 11.44
CA SER A 31 -6.74 -2.54 12.32
C SER A 31 -5.38 -2.24 12.96
N LYS A 32 -4.76 -1.08 12.64
CA LYS A 32 -3.43 -0.66 13.13
C LYS A 32 -2.32 -1.67 12.84
N ARG A 33 -2.49 -2.45 11.77
CA ARG A 33 -1.45 -3.34 11.24
C ARG A 33 -0.33 -2.52 10.60
N VAL A 34 -0.68 -1.37 10.03
CA VAL A 34 0.25 -0.33 9.59
C VAL A 34 -0.01 0.97 10.31
N ASP A 35 1.06 1.77 10.42
CA ASP A 35 1.00 3.13 10.94
C ASP A 35 0.72 4.13 9.81
N ALA A 36 1.14 3.82 8.57
CA ALA A 36 0.92 4.65 7.41
C ALA A 36 0.93 3.85 6.09
N VAL A 37 0.33 4.43 5.05
CA VAL A 37 0.35 3.95 3.67
C VAL A 37 1.09 4.97 2.80
N LEU A 38 2.16 4.53 2.14
CA LEU A 38 2.82 5.29 1.09
C LEU A 38 2.28 4.87 -0.27
N ALA A 39 1.69 5.83 -0.97
CA ALA A 39 1.15 5.65 -2.31
C ALA A 39 1.40 6.89 -3.16
N ILE A 40 0.98 6.85 -4.41
CA ILE A 40 1.09 7.97 -5.34
C ILE A 40 -0.30 8.49 -5.64
N ASN A 41 -0.46 9.81 -5.58
CA ASN A 41 -1.69 10.49 -5.96
C ASN A 41 -1.43 11.46 -7.12
N ALA A 42 -2.45 11.74 -7.94
CA ALA A 42 -2.34 12.70 -9.02
C ALA A 42 -2.20 14.10 -8.43
N ARG A 43 -1.18 14.85 -8.88
CA ARG A 43 -1.07 16.27 -8.57
C ARG A 43 -2.12 17.02 -9.38
N ASP A 44 -3.01 17.74 -8.70
CA ASP A 44 -4.01 18.61 -9.34
C ASP A 44 -4.86 17.89 -10.42
N GLY A 45 -5.10 16.57 -10.26
CA GLY A 45 -5.83 15.75 -11.22
C GLY A 45 -5.07 15.41 -12.50
N ASN A 46 -3.78 15.71 -12.58
CA ASN A 46 -2.94 15.35 -13.72
C ASN A 46 -2.46 13.91 -13.62
N ARG A 47 -3.05 13.03 -14.45
CA ARG A 47 -2.69 11.60 -14.53
C ARG A 47 -1.20 11.30 -14.85
N CYS A 48 -0.48 12.29 -15.38
CA CYS A 48 0.93 12.16 -15.75
C CYS A 48 1.89 12.77 -14.71
N ASP A 49 1.37 13.49 -13.72
CA ASP A 49 2.16 14.09 -12.64
C ASP A 49 1.67 13.54 -11.30
N GLY A 50 2.41 12.60 -10.74
CA GLY A 50 2.06 11.97 -9.48
C GLY A 50 3.03 12.33 -8.37
N ILE A 51 2.49 12.53 -7.18
CA ILE A 51 3.23 12.86 -5.97
C ILE A 51 3.13 11.74 -4.95
N PRO A 52 4.22 11.41 -4.23
CA PRO A 52 4.15 10.56 -3.06
C PRO A 52 3.26 11.20 -2.00
N VAL A 53 2.30 10.43 -1.50
CA VAL A 53 1.44 10.80 -0.37
C VAL A 53 1.61 9.76 0.73
N LEU A 54 1.68 10.25 1.97
CA LEU A 54 1.73 9.42 3.16
C LEU A 54 0.38 9.54 3.87
N ILE A 55 -0.42 8.48 3.82
CA ILE A 55 -1.78 8.44 4.35
C ILE A 55 -1.75 7.74 5.70
N THR A 56 -2.27 8.40 6.73
CA THR A 56 -2.43 7.84 8.08
C THR A 56 -3.90 7.69 8.48
N ASP A 57 -4.79 8.42 7.81
CA ASP A 57 -6.23 8.32 8.01
C ASP A 57 -6.83 7.27 7.05
N PRO A 58 -7.48 6.21 7.56
CA PRO A 58 -8.15 5.22 6.70
C PRO A 58 -9.17 5.80 5.72
N ASP A 59 -9.84 6.90 6.05
CA ASP A 59 -10.85 7.50 5.18
C ASP A 59 -10.22 8.23 3.98
N GLU A 60 -8.95 8.65 4.09
CA GLU A 60 -8.20 9.27 2.99
C GLU A 60 -7.69 8.25 1.97
N VAL A 61 -7.70 6.94 2.27
CA VAL A 61 -7.20 5.88 1.37
C VAL A 61 -7.94 5.86 0.04
N ILE A 62 -9.20 6.29 0.00
CA ILE A 62 -9.94 6.36 -1.26
C ILE A 62 -9.35 7.39 -2.24
N SER A 63 -8.60 8.38 -1.75
CA SER A 63 -7.96 9.39 -2.60
C SER A 63 -7.00 8.79 -3.63
N ILE A 64 -6.37 7.64 -3.33
CA ILE A 64 -5.40 6.94 -4.18
C ILE A 64 -6.02 5.81 -5.02
N ALA A 65 -7.35 5.79 -5.16
CA ALA A 65 -8.08 4.76 -5.93
C ALA A 65 -7.76 4.74 -7.43
N GLU A 66 -7.26 5.85 -7.98
CA GLU A 66 -6.94 6.00 -9.39
C GLU A 66 -5.58 5.37 -9.74
N ALA A 67 -5.52 4.59 -10.81
CA ALA A 67 -4.25 4.02 -11.25
C ALA A 67 -3.50 5.01 -12.15
N LEU A 68 -2.34 5.44 -11.70
CA LEU A 68 -1.48 6.34 -12.46
C LEU A 68 -0.49 5.55 -13.30
N HIS A 69 -0.80 5.39 -14.58
CA HIS A 69 -0.02 4.54 -15.50
C HIS A 69 1.26 5.20 -16.01
N CYS A 70 1.29 6.53 -16.11
CA CYS A 70 2.39 7.28 -16.74
C CYS A 70 3.33 7.95 -15.74
N VAL A 71 3.11 7.77 -14.43
CA VAL A 71 3.89 8.45 -13.40
C VAL A 71 5.20 7.72 -13.15
N THR A 72 6.29 8.49 -13.13
CA THR A 72 7.62 8.00 -12.76
C THR A 72 8.00 8.54 -11.38
N VAL A 73 7.88 7.69 -10.38
CA VAL A 73 8.24 7.99 -8.99
C VAL A 73 9.28 7.00 -8.51
N ASN A 74 10.26 7.47 -7.75
CA ASN A 74 11.26 6.60 -7.13
C ASN A 74 10.88 6.36 -5.66
N ILE A 75 9.92 5.46 -5.45
CA ILE A 75 9.44 5.09 -4.11
C ILE A 75 10.58 4.57 -3.21
N PRO A 76 11.51 3.72 -3.67
CA PRO A 76 12.62 3.24 -2.84
C PRO A 76 13.48 4.38 -2.29
N ARG A 77 13.79 5.39 -3.13
CA ARG A 77 14.52 6.58 -2.71
C ARG A 77 13.73 7.39 -1.70
N TYR A 78 12.42 7.56 -1.92
CA TYR A 78 11.55 8.29 -1.00
C TYR A 78 11.59 7.68 0.41
N ILE A 79 11.42 6.36 0.51
CA ILE A 79 11.46 5.64 1.79
C ILE A 79 12.82 5.82 2.47
N LYS A 80 13.92 5.60 1.73
CA LYS A 80 15.28 5.71 2.27
C LYS A 80 15.63 7.12 2.76
N GLU A 81 15.40 8.13 1.91
CA GLU A 81 15.89 9.50 2.16
C GLU A 81 14.92 10.33 3.02
N TYR A 82 13.61 10.17 2.83
CA TYR A 82 12.60 11.05 3.44
C TYR A 82 11.84 10.39 4.58
N LEU A 83 11.73 9.06 4.59
CA LEU A 83 11.11 8.30 5.70
C LEU A 83 12.14 7.59 6.58
N ARG A 84 13.42 8.01 6.51
CA ARG A 84 14.52 7.43 7.30
C ARG A 84 14.61 5.90 7.15
N GLY A 85 14.30 5.37 5.97
CA GLY A 85 14.26 3.93 5.71
C GLY A 85 13.08 3.20 6.35
N ALA A 86 12.09 3.89 6.92
CA ALA A 86 10.94 3.31 7.64
C ALA A 86 11.35 2.35 8.78
N PHE A 87 12.44 2.65 9.48
CA PHE A 87 12.87 1.83 10.63
C PHE A 87 12.02 2.04 11.89
N ASP A 88 11.29 3.15 11.97
CA ASP A 88 10.53 3.60 13.13
C ASP A 88 9.00 3.49 12.96
N MET A 89 8.53 2.94 11.84
CA MET A 89 7.10 2.82 11.54
C MET A 89 6.78 1.55 10.72
N LYS A 90 5.56 1.05 10.83
CA LYS A 90 5.01 0.01 9.96
C LYS A 90 4.40 0.68 8.72
N LEU A 91 5.08 0.56 7.59
CA LEU A 91 4.69 1.21 6.34
C LEU A 91 4.12 0.21 5.34
N ALA A 92 2.87 0.39 4.91
CA ALA A 92 2.37 -0.23 3.68
C ALA A 92 2.77 0.61 2.47
N VAL A 93 3.12 -0.05 1.36
CA VAL A 93 3.56 0.63 0.15
C VAL A 93 2.82 0.06 -1.05
N VAL A 94 2.24 0.95 -1.86
CA VAL A 94 1.68 0.60 -3.19
C VAL A 94 2.69 0.99 -4.24
N SER A 95 3.25 0.02 -4.95
CA SER A 95 4.30 0.27 -5.92
C SER A 95 4.26 -0.67 -7.12
N LYS A 96 4.94 -0.26 -8.20
CA LYS A 96 5.20 -1.12 -9.35
C LYS A 96 6.29 -2.14 -9.00
N PRO A 97 6.36 -3.30 -9.71
CA PRO A 97 7.33 -4.35 -9.40
C PRO A 97 8.80 -3.92 -9.40
N CYS A 98 9.17 -2.95 -10.25
CA CYS A 98 10.53 -2.40 -10.29
C CYS A 98 10.92 -1.67 -9.00
N ASP A 99 10.01 -0.89 -8.42
CA ASP A 99 10.20 -0.25 -7.12
C ASP A 99 10.28 -1.28 -6.00
N ILE A 100 9.39 -2.28 -6.00
CA ILE A 100 9.44 -3.38 -5.02
C ILE A 100 10.81 -4.04 -5.04
N ARG A 101 11.37 -4.29 -6.23
CA ARG A 101 12.73 -4.82 -6.36
C ARG A 101 13.77 -3.86 -5.77
N GLY A 102 13.64 -2.56 -6.03
CA GLY A 102 14.48 -1.54 -5.43
C GLY A 102 14.43 -1.54 -3.90
N ILE A 103 13.24 -1.64 -3.31
CA ILE A 103 13.01 -1.72 -1.86
C ILE A 103 13.69 -2.96 -1.28
N ILE A 104 13.49 -4.14 -1.90
CA ILE A 104 14.11 -5.39 -1.47
C ILE A 104 15.65 -5.28 -1.47
N GLU A 105 16.25 -4.72 -2.53
CA GLU A 105 17.71 -4.56 -2.60
C GLU A 105 18.25 -3.52 -1.59
N LEU A 106 17.52 -2.44 -1.32
CA LEU A 106 17.89 -1.47 -0.29
C LEU A 106 17.78 -2.06 1.12
N ALA A 107 16.80 -2.92 1.35
CA ALA A 107 16.62 -3.59 2.61
C ALA A 107 17.67 -4.66 2.90
N LYS A 108 18.09 -5.44 1.89
CA LYS A 108 19.28 -6.32 2.00
C LYS A 108 20.54 -5.56 2.42
N ARG A 109 20.64 -4.28 2.06
CA ARG A 109 21.71 -3.35 2.45
C ARG A 109 21.46 -2.65 3.77
N LYS A 110 20.40 -3.00 4.50
CA LYS A 110 19.97 -2.38 5.76
C LYS A 110 19.76 -0.86 5.62
N GLN A 111 19.29 -0.41 4.46
CA GLN A 111 18.95 1.00 4.20
C GLN A 111 17.44 1.26 4.28
N ILE A 112 16.64 0.20 4.21
CA ILE A 112 15.21 0.21 4.48
C ILE A 112 14.91 -0.89 5.49
N GLY A 113 14.07 -0.59 6.47
CA GLY A 113 13.60 -1.53 7.47
C GLY A 113 12.63 -2.54 6.86
N LEU A 114 13.15 -3.71 6.47
CA LEU A 114 12.33 -4.92 6.30
C LEU A 114 12.36 -5.83 7.54
N ASP A 115 13.33 -5.61 8.43
CA ASP A 115 13.73 -6.53 9.50
C ASP A 115 13.08 -6.20 10.85
N ASN A 116 11.76 -6.20 10.90
CA ASN A 116 11.09 -6.70 12.10
C ASN A 116 10.19 -7.86 11.67
N LEU A 117 10.71 -9.08 11.83
CA LEU A 117 10.01 -10.36 11.62
C LEU A 117 8.65 -10.44 12.36
N GLU A 118 8.45 -9.57 13.35
CA GLU A 118 7.25 -9.47 14.17
C GLU A 118 6.27 -8.34 13.74
N LYS A 119 6.66 -7.45 12.81
CA LYS A 119 5.85 -6.30 12.38
C LYS A 119 5.98 -6.11 10.86
N LYS A 120 5.35 -6.98 10.08
CA LYS A 120 5.35 -6.92 8.61
C LYS A 120 3.97 -6.51 8.10
N THR A 121 3.91 -5.46 7.28
CA THR A 121 2.82 -5.26 6.31
C THR A 121 3.42 -4.54 5.10
N PHE A 122 4.22 -5.29 4.35
CA PHE A 122 4.42 -5.00 2.94
C PHE A 122 3.28 -5.75 2.26
N VAL A 123 2.28 -5.07 1.67
CA VAL A 123 1.16 -5.75 0.99
C VAL A 123 1.63 -6.21 -0.38
N GLU A 124 2.56 -7.16 -0.38
CA GLU A 124 2.67 -8.13 -1.45
C GLU A 124 1.90 -9.34 -0.94
N ILE A 125 0.71 -9.62 -1.46
CA ILE A 125 -0.12 -10.76 -1.01
C ILE A 125 0.57 -12.07 -1.45
N CYS A 126 1.67 -12.43 -0.77
CA CYS A 126 2.52 -13.57 -1.09
C CYS A 126 3.10 -14.26 0.16
N SER A 127 2.93 -13.71 1.38
CA SER A 127 3.35 -14.39 2.62
C SER A 127 2.16 -14.89 3.45
N ASP A 128 2.41 -15.86 4.34
CA ASP A 128 1.36 -16.46 5.18
C ASP A 128 0.59 -15.43 6.03
N LYS A 129 1.25 -14.36 6.49
CA LYS A 129 0.63 -13.25 7.24
C LYS A 129 -0.25 -12.35 6.37
N ASP A 130 0.04 -12.27 5.08
CA ASP A 130 -0.80 -11.55 4.12
C ASP A 130 -2.06 -12.37 3.82
N GLY A 131 -1.95 -13.70 3.89
CA GLY A 131 -3.11 -14.61 3.93
C GLY A 131 -3.99 -14.34 5.14
N GLU A 132 -3.41 -14.17 6.34
CA GLU A 132 -4.19 -13.80 7.54
C GLU A 132 -4.88 -12.44 7.39
N LEU A 133 -4.18 -11.42 6.86
CA LEU A 133 -4.78 -10.10 6.58
C LEU A 133 -5.97 -10.23 5.63
N PHE A 134 -5.82 -11.04 4.58
CA PHE A 134 -6.86 -11.27 3.58
C PHE A 134 -8.08 -11.98 4.16
N GLU A 135 -7.87 -13.07 4.91
CA GLU A 135 -8.95 -13.80 5.59
C GLU A 135 -9.66 -12.95 6.66
N GLU A 136 -8.92 -12.12 7.39
CA GLU A 136 -9.51 -11.18 8.34
C GLU A 136 -10.30 -10.07 7.64
N ALA A 137 -9.83 -9.57 6.50
CA ALA A 137 -10.55 -8.59 5.70
C ALA A 137 -11.86 -9.16 5.14
N ILE A 138 -11.87 -10.44 4.74
CA ILE A 138 -13.11 -11.15 4.36
C ILE A 138 -14.06 -11.23 5.56
N LYS A 139 -13.58 -11.70 6.72
CA LYS A 139 -14.40 -11.83 7.94
C LYS A 139 -14.94 -10.49 8.44
N ALA A 140 -14.16 -9.43 8.29
CA ALA A 140 -14.55 -8.06 8.64
C ALA A 140 -15.44 -7.40 7.58
N GLY A 141 -15.69 -8.07 6.45
CA GLY A 141 -16.60 -7.61 5.41
C GLY A 141 -16.05 -6.53 4.49
N TYR A 142 -14.72 -6.34 4.43
CA TYR A 142 -14.09 -5.36 3.54
C TYR A 142 -14.03 -5.84 2.09
N ILE A 143 -13.91 -7.16 1.90
CA ILE A 143 -13.77 -7.80 0.59
C ILE A 143 -14.62 -9.08 0.53
N ASN A 144 -15.11 -9.41 -0.67
CA ASN A 144 -15.84 -10.64 -0.99
C ASN A 144 -15.03 -11.49 -1.96
#